data_AF-A0AAJ0G2E0-F1
#
_entry.id   AF-A0AAJ0G2E0-F1
#
_cell.length_a   1.000
_cell.length_b   1.000
_cell.length_c   1.000
_cell.angle_alpha   90.00
_cell.angle_beta   90.00
_cell.angle_gamma   90.00
#
_symmetry.space_group_name_H-M   'P 1'
#
loop_
_entity.id
_entity.type
_entity.pdbx_description
1 polymer ?
#
loop_
_entity_poly.entity_id
_entity_poly.type
_entity_poly.pdbx_seq_one_letter_code
_entity_poly.pdbx_strand_id
1 'polypeptide(L)'
;MAHWGKEVRFPYLDERLVRWAVETPAWETCDFANGEDISGVEAVKRVLRLLALELGMEGVTREKKRAVDTVRRKDCKDGNQQGQ
;
A
#
# COMPACT_ATOMS: atom_id res chain seq x y z
N MET A 1 0.72 -12.39 -19.72
CA MET A 1 0.43 -12.67 -18.30
C MET A 1 -0.63 -13.77 -18.22
N ALA A 2 -0.22 -15.04 -18.23
CA ALA A 2 -1.01 -16.24 -17.92
C ALA A 2 -0.23 -17.47 -18.43
N HIS A 3 0.98 -17.71 -17.93
CA HIS A 3 1.79 -18.87 -18.35
C HIS A 3 1.52 -20.13 -17.50
N TRP A 4 0.55 -20.06 -16.57
CA TRP A 4 0.29 -21.09 -15.55
C TRP A 4 -1.20 -21.41 -15.36
N GLY A 5 -2.06 -21.09 -16.34
CA GLY A 5 -3.51 -21.32 -16.24
C GLY A 5 -4.20 -20.57 -15.10
N LYS A 6 -3.52 -19.60 -14.47
CA LYS A 6 -4.06 -18.73 -13.42
C LYS A 6 -4.34 -17.35 -13.99
N GLU A 7 -5.57 -16.90 -13.78
CA GLU A 7 -6.00 -15.54 -14.06
C GLU A 7 -5.52 -14.60 -12.95
N VAL A 8 -4.86 -13.51 -13.32
CA VAL A 8 -4.45 -12.46 -12.37
C VAL A 8 -5.50 -11.37 -12.39
N ARG A 9 -6.12 -11.09 -11.25
CA ARG A 9 -7.06 -9.98 -11.08
C ARG A 9 -6.44 -8.89 -10.23
N PHE A 10 -6.75 -7.65 -10.56
CA PHE A 10 -6.29 -6.46 -9.83
C PHE A 10 -7.50 -5.72 -9.27
N PRO A 11 -8.01 -6.10 -8.08
CA PRO A 11 -9.19 -5.46 -7.48
C PRO A 11 -9.06 -3.95 -7.30
N TYR A 12 -7.83 -3.46 -7.09
CA TYR A 12 -7.55 -2.03 -6.94
C TYR A 12 -7.58 -1.23 -8.26
N LEU A 13 -7.71 -1.90 -9.40
CA LEU A 13 -7.89 -1.28 -10.72
C LEU A 13 -9.35 -1.39 -11.19
N ASP A 14 -10.28 -1.61 -10.27
CA ASP A 14 -11.71 -1.57 -10.56
C ASP A 14 -12.14 -0.14 -10.93
N GLU A 15 -12.98 0.00 -11.95
CA GLU A 15 -13.41 1.31 -12.46
C GLU A 15 -14.15 2.15 -11.42
N ARG A 16 -14.92 1.53 -10.51
CA ARG A 16 -15.66 2.26 -9.48
C ARG A 16 -14.71 2.82 -8.45
N LEU A 17 -13.72 2.03 -8.05
CA LEU A 17 -12.69 2.45 -7.11
C LEU A 17 -11.82 3.55 -7.70
N VAL A 18 -11.39 3.41 -8.96
CA VAL A 18 -10.59 4.42 -9.66
C VAL A 18 -11.38 5.72 -9.80
N ARG A 19 -12.66 5.64 -10.20
CA ARG A 19 -13.53 6.82 -10.30
C ARG A 19 -13.65 7.55 -8.97
N TRP A 20 -13.96 6.84 -7.89
CA TRP A 20 -14.03 7.43 -6.56
C TRP A 20 -12.71 8.09 -6.15
N ALA A 21 -11.57 7.42 -6.38
CA ALA A 21 -10.27 7.96 -6.03
C ALA A 21 -9.90 9.23 -6.82
N VAL A 22 -10.33 9.34 -8.08
CA VAL A 22 -10.10 10.52 -8.94
C VAL A 22 -11.06 11.67 -8.61
N GLU A 23 -12.30 11.36 -8.24
CA GLU A 23 -13.30 12.34 -7.82
C GLU A 23 -13.04 12.89 -6.41
N THR A 24 -12.31 12.14 -5.57
CA THR A 24 -11.95 12.59 -4.22
C THR A 24 -10.92 13.73 -4.29
N PRO A 25 -11.17 14.86 -3.63
CA PRO A 25 -10.27 16.01 -3.68
C PRO A 25 -8.83 15.67 -3.27
N ALA A 26 -7.87 16.34 -3.91
CA ALA A 26 -6.45 16.10 -3.67
C ALA A 26 -6.04 16.31 -2.21
N TRP A 27 -6.70 17.20 -1.45
CA TRP A 27 -6.38 17.44 -0.03
C TRP A 27 -6.87 16.33 0.92
N GLU A 28 -7.88 15.56 0.53
CA GLU A 28 -8.36 14.38 1.26
C GLU A 28 -7.48 13.17 0.97
N THR A 29 -7.01 13.06 -0.27
CA THR A 29 -6.19 11.93 -0.74
C THR A 29 -4.69 12.13 -0.54
N CYS A 30 -4.21 13.36 -0.58
CA CYS A 30 -2.82 13.77 -0.50
C CYS A 30 -2.71 14.98 0.43
N ASP A 31 -2.33 14.73 1.68
CA ASP A 31 -1.94 15.82 2.58
C ASP A 31 -0.51 16.25 2.23
N PHE A 32 -0.38 17.15 1.25
CA PHE A 32 0.91 17.72 0.84
C PHE A 32 1.44 18.76 1.87
N ALA A 33 0.59 19.20 2.80
CA ALA A 33 0.88 20.29 3.73
C ALA A 33 1.23 19.80 5.15
N ASN A 34 0.60 18.72 5.64
CA ASN A 34 1.00 18.10 6.89
C ASN A 34 1.92 16.90 6.62
N GLY A 35 3.16 17.01 7.05
CA GLY A 35 4.00 15.84 7.30
C GLY A 35 3.32 14.90 8.30
N GLU A 36 3.81 13.66 8.39
CA GLU A 36 3.30 12.50 9.16
C GLU A 36 2.78 12.75 10.60
N ASP A 37 3.02 13.95 11.14
CA ASP A 37 2.96 14.34 12.55
C ASP A 37 1.55 14.51 13.15
N ILE A 38 0.51 14.83 12.36
CA ILE A 38 -0.80 15.20 12.95
C ILE A 38 -1.76 14.01 13.10
N SER A 39 -1.64 12.99 12.25
CA SER A 39 -2.56 11.83 12.26
C SER A 39 -1.89 10.47 12.48
N GLY A 40 -0.55 10.41 12.44
CA GLY A 40 0.19 9.14 12.51
C GLY A 40 -0.03 8.22 11.30
N VAL A 41 -0.66 8.71 10.25
CA VAL A 41 -0.91 8.02 8.98
C VAL A 41 -0.05 8.68 7.91
N GLU A 42 0.84 7.92 7.28
CA GLU A 42 1.70 8.46 6.21
C GLU A 42 0.84 8.99 5.04
N ALA A 43 1.25 10.12 4.45
CA ALA A 43 0.58 10.71 3.29
C ALA A 43 0.64 9.81 2.04
N VAL A 44 1.61 8.89 1.96
CA VAL A 44 1.74 7.93 0.86
C VAL A 44 0.61 6.91 0.90
N LYS A 45 -0.16 6.85 -0.19
CA LYS A 45 -1.37 6.00 -0.31
C LYS A 45 -2.41 6.29 0.79
N ARG A 46 -2.52 7.54 1.25
CA ARG A 46 -3.44 7.92 2.34
C ARG A 46 -4.89 7.50 2.07
N VAL A 47 -5.36 7.58 0.82
CA VAL A 47 -6.66 7.01 0.40
C VAL A 47 -6.84 5.56 0.84
N LEU A 48 -5.84 4.72 0.58
CA LEU A 48 -5.88 3.30 0.92
C LEU A 48 -5.78 3.09 2.43
N ARG A 49 -5.05 3.97 3.14
CA ARG A 49 -4.92 3.93 4.61
C ARG A 49 -6.19 4.40 5.31
N LEU A 50 -6.88 5.41 4.78
CA LEU A 50 -8.18 5.88 5.28
C LEU A 50 -9.25 4.81 5.08
N LEU A 51 -9.28 4.17 3.90
CA LEU A 51 -10.17 3.04 3.64
C LEU A 51 -9.89 1.88 4.62
N ALA A 52 -8.62 1.56 4.86
CA ALA A 52 -8.24 0.54 5.84
C ALA A 52 -8.69 0.91 7.27
N LEU A 53 -8.64 2.20 7.64
CA LEU A 53 -9.13 2.68 8.93
C LEU A 53 -10.65 2.53 9.05
N GLU A 54 -11.41 2.88 8.01
CA GLU A 54 -12.87 2.70 7.94
C GLU A 54 -13.27 1.22 8.04
N LEU A 55 -12.47 0.33 7.47
CA LEU A 55 -12.60 -1.12 7.58
C LEU A 55 -12.08 -1.71 8.92
N GLY A 56 -11.57 -0.88 9.85
CA GLY A 56 -11.04 -1.32 11.15
C GLY A 56 -9.67 -2.03 11.09
N MET A 57 -8.95 -1.91 9.98
CA MET A 57 -7.65 -2.55 9.74
C MET A 57 -6.47 -1.66 10.17
N GLU A 58 -6.42 -1.27 11.45
CA GLU A 58 -5.46 -0.30 11.99
C GLU A 58 -3.99 -0.68 11.72
N GLY A 59 -3.62 -1.95 11.75
CA GLY A 59 -2.25 -2.40 11.46
C GLY A 59 -1.78 -2.00 10.05
N VAL A 60 -2.65 -2.17 9.05
CA VAL A 60 -2.33 -1.87 7.64
C VAL A 60 -2.24 -0.36 7.41
N THR A 61 -2.92 0.45 8.22
CA THR A 61 -2.85 1.93 8.11
C THR A 61 -1.44 2.47 8.38
N ARG A 62 -0.61 1.73 9.14
CA ARG A 62 0.74 2.13 9.54
C ARG A 62 1.86 1.44 8.75
N GLU A 63 1.54 0.40 7.99
CA GLU A 63 2.55 -0.32 7.22
C GLU A 63 3.16 0.55 6.11
N LYS A 64 4.50 0.61 6.07
CA LYS A 64 5.22 1.35 5.04
C LYS A 64 5.14 0.59 3.70
N LYS A 65 4.97 1.33 2.60
CA LYS A 65 5.02 0.75 1.25
C LYS A 65 6.39 0.10 1.00
N ARG A 66 6.41 -1.22 0.83
CA ARG A 66 7.61 -1.97 0.41
C ARG A 66 7.37 -2.51 -1.00
N ALA A 67 8.28 -2.20 -1.93
CA ALA A 67 8.21 -2.76 -3.28
C ALA A 67 8.53 -4.26 -3.23
N VAL A 68 7.79 -5.07 -4.00
CA VAL A 68 7.94 -6.53 -4.03
C VAL A 68 9.38 -6.95 -4.34
N ASP A 69 10.04 -6.28 -5.28
CA ASP A 69 11.44 -6.54 -5.62
C ASP A 69 12.41 -6.23 -4.47
N THR A 70 12.06 -5.26 -3.63
CA THR A 70 12.87 -4.89 -2.46
C THR A 70 12.68 -5.86 -1.31
N VAL A 71 11.47 -6.39 -1.12
CA VAL A 71 11.17 -7.43 -0.13
C VAL A 71 11.92 -8.72 -0.48
N ARG A 72 11.74 -9.22 -1.71
CA ARG A 72 12.38 -10.46 -2.17
C ARG A 72 13.91 -10.43 -2.06
N ARG A 73 14.55 -9.27 -2.25
CA ARG A 73 16.01 -9.11 -2.10
C ARG A 73 16.49 -9.09 -0.65
N LYS A 74 15.67 -8.62 0.29
CA LYS A 74 16.05 -8.57 1.72
C LYS A 74 15.90 -9.93 2.38
N ASP A 75 14.80 -10.64 2.13
CA ASP A 75 14.58 -12.00 2.65
C ASP A 75 15.69 -12.97 2.22
N CYS A 76 16.22 -12.80 1.00
CA CYS A 76 17.30 -13.62 0.48
C CYS A 76 18.67 -13.37 1.17
N LYS A 77 18.85 -12.21 1.83
CA LYS A 77 20.11 -11.90 2.55
C LYS A 77 20.11 -12.43 3.99
N ASP A 78 18.95 -12.63 4.59
CA ASP A 78 18.84 -13.13 5.97
C ASP A 78 19.05 -14.65 6.07
N GLY A 79 19.07 -15.36 4.93
CA GLY A 79 19.32 -16.80 4.84
C GLY A 79 20.79 -17.24 4.79
N ASN A 80 21.78 -16.36 4.96
CA ASN A 80 23.21 -16.71 4.82
C ASN A 80 24.11 -16.30 6.00
N GLN A 81 23.57 -16.19 7.22
CA GLN A 81 24.36 -15.91 8.44
C GLN A 81 24.15 -16.92 9.59
N GLN A 82 23.74 -18.16 9.29
CA GLN A 82 23.84 -19.27 10.25
C GLN A 82 24.72 -20.35 9.63
N GLY A 83 26.03 -20.28 9.90
CA GLY A 83 26.99 -21.28 9.41
C GLY A 83 28.41 -20.77 9.24
N GLN A 84 29.00 -20.20 10.30
CA GLN A 84 30.44 -20.29 10.59
C GLN A 84 30.62 -20.56 12.07
#